data_AF-A0A535MKV2-F1
#
_entry.id   AF-A0A535MKV2-F1
#
_cell.length_a   1.000
_cell.length_b   1.000
_cell.length_c   1.000
_cell.angle_alpha   90.00
_cell.angle_beta   90.00
_cell.angle_gamma   90.00
#
_symmetry.space_group_name_H-M   'P 1'
#
loop_
_entity.id
_entity.type
_entity.pdbx_description
1 polymer ?
#
loop_
_entity_poly.entity_id
_entity_poly.type
_entity_poly.pdbx_seq_one_letter_code
_entity_poly.pdbx_strand_id
1 'polypeptide(L)'
;MYDLANEHLAGYVAALVTLPMTWLFLRLIRLAATHRIAWAMRFVDGYRSSSAMTKTAVALMLVSAAVHLALAPGHLSEPAGILFVVDGAGLVGFSWAAFVTTWWRRPAALWLTANVLAYVVFVVAGWETPDQLGIACKLVELVALAMVLRLANHRRRTWPRLVWRSVAMPLLIVVTTAGIWIGGLAHPDALHAHAGAVLQPVASTATPAQQAAAARLLADTRASIARYRDPQAAIVAGFKPGPVSDAEKLLHFENPANAGAILDPMRPQALVYARTTHGLMLIGAMYQMPRPDLWGPDPGGPLTQWHQHEGICITPFGFELSFATPFWSCPVGAIIVTTPPMLHVWIVDNGKEGPFAADLDPKVQRLLERS
;
A
#
# COMPACT_ATOMS: atom_id res chain seq x y z
N MET A 1 -0.57 -3.13 3.11
CA MET A 1 0.19 -2.95 1.84
C MET A 1 -0.25 -1.62 1.25
N TYR A 2 0.65 -0.63 1.26
CA TYR A 2 0.45 0.77 0.86
C TYR A 2 -0.83 1.40 1.42
N ASP A 3 -0.76 1.88 2.67
CA ASP A 3 -1.81 2.73 3.22
C ASP A 3 -1.71 4.15 2.67
N LEU A 4 -2.83 4.88 2.76
CA LEU A 4 -2.83 6.29 2.44
C LEU A 4 -1.92 7.04 3.42
N ALA A 5 -0.86 7.68 2.92
CA ALA A 5 -0.08 8.59 3.74
C ALA A 5 -0.99 9.73 4.24
N ASN A 6 -0.87 10.12 5.51
CA ASN A 6 -1.72 11.19 6.08
C ASN A 6 -1.57 12.52 5.31
N GLU A 7 -0.37 12.81 4.82
CA GLU A 7 -0.06 13.95 3.95
C GLU A 7 -0.72 13.89 2.57
N HIS A 8 -1.16 12.70 2.14
CA HIS A 8 -1.81 12.47 0.85
C HIS A 8 -3.35 12.61 0.89
N LEU A 9 -3.95 12.81 2.07
CA LEU A 9 -5.40 13.06 2.19
C LEU A 9 -5.85 14.29 1.37
N ALA A 10 -5.04 15.35 1.35
CA ALA A 10 -5.33 16.56 0.58
C ALA A 10 -5.44 16.26 -0.93
N GLY A 11 -4.60 15.35 -1.45
CA GLY A 11 -4.64 14.92 -2.84
C GLY A 11 -5.92 14.16 -3.19
N TYR A 12 -6.40 13.29 -2.30
CA TYR A 12 -7.69 12.60 -2.49
C TYR A 12 -8.88 13.56 -2.58
N VAL A 13 -8.95 14.52 -1.65
CA VAL A 13 -9.99 15.55 -1.67
C VAL A 13 -9.91 16.36 -2.96
N ALA A 14 -8.69 16.76 -3.37
CA ALA A 14 -8.47 17.49 -4.61
C ALA A 14 -8.97 16.73 -5.85
N ALA A 15 -8.68 15.43 -5.95
CA ALA A 15 -9.15 14.58 -7.05
C ALA A 15 -10.69 14.54 -7.13
N LEU A 16 -11.38 14.40 -6.00
CA LEU A 16 -12.85 14.36 -5.93
C LEU A 16 -13.49 15.69 -6.35
N VAL A 17 -12.92 16.82 -5.93
CA VAL A 17 -13.49 18.15 -6.25
C VAL A 17 -13.07 18.66 -7.64
N THR A 18 -12.12 18.02 -8.31
CA THR A 18 -11.63 18.47 -9.62
C THR A 18 -12.73 18.50 -10.69
N LEU A 19 -13.58 17.47 -10.75
CA LEU A 19 -14.67 17.40 -11.72
C LEU A 19 -15.72 18.50 -11.53
N PRO A 20 -16.28 18.74 -10.33
CA PRO A 20 -17.21 19.84 -10.14
C PRO A 20 -16.56 21.21 -10.34
N MET A 21 -15.29 21.40 -9.94
CA MET A 21 -14.55 22.63 -10.22
C MET A 21 -14.37 22.88 -11.72
N THR A 22 -14.01 21.84 -12.48
CA THR A 22 -13.87 21.93 -13.94
C THR A 22 -15.21 22.25 -14.61
N TRP A 23 -16.30 21.66 -14.14
CA TRP A 23 -17.64 21.97 -14.63
C TRP A 23 -18.03 23.44 -14.37
N LEU A 24 -17.79 23.94 -13.15
CA LEU A 24 -18.03 25.33 -12.80
C LEU A 24 -17.18 26.28 -13.64
N PHE A 25 -15.89 25.98 -13.80
CA PHE A 25 -14.99 26.74 -14.65
C PHE A 25 -15.48 26.82 -16.11
N LEU A 26 -15.94 25.69 -16.68
CA LEU A 26 -16.52 25.68 -18.03
C LEU A 26 -17.81 26.51 -18.12
N ARG A 27 -18.62 26.57 -17.06
CA ARG A 27 -19.81 27.45 -17.00
C ARG A 27 -19.40 28.92 -17.01
N LEU A 28 -18.43 29.30 -16.17
CA LEU A 28 -17.93 30.67 -16.07
C LEU A 28 -17.26 31.14 -17.37
N ILE A 29 -16.46 30.29 -18.00
CA ILE A 29 -15.85 30.62 -19.30
C ILE A 29 -16.90 30.75 -20.40
N ARG A 30 -17.95 29.92 -20.41
CA ARG A 30 -19.05 30.07 -21.36
C ARG A 30 -19.78 31.38 -21.15
N LEU A 31 -20.03 31.79 -19.90
CA LEU A 31 -20.61 33.09 -19.58
C LEU A 31 -19.71 34.22 -20.07
N ALA A 32 -18.41 34.18 -19.79
CA ALA A 32 -17.43 35.15 -20.29
C ALA A 32 -17.42 35.24 -21.83
N ALA A 33 -17.58 34.11 -22.53
CA ALA A 33 -17.70 34.08 -23.99
C ALA A 33 -18.99 34.76 -24.49
N THR A 34 -20.10 34.72 -23.74
CA THR A 34 -21.31 35.49 -24.09
C THR A 34 -21.09 37.00 -24.06
N HIS A 35 -20.15 37.47 -23.23
CA HIS A 35 -19.69 38.86 -23.18
C HIS A 35 -18.62 39.19 -24.24
N ARG A 36 -18.43 38.33 -25.26
CA ARG A 36 -17.50 38.52 -26.38
C ARG A 36 -16.02 38.71 -25.96
N ILE A 37 -15.62 38.15 -24.81
CA ILE A 37 -14.23 38.15 -24.38
C ILE A 37 -13.41 37.23 -25.31
N ALA A 38 -12.46 37.81 -26.04
CA ALA A 38 -11.76 37.14 -27.16
C ALA A 38 -11.09 35.81 -26.78
N TRP A 39 -10.37 35.77 -25.65
CA TRP A 39 -9.70 34.55 -25.19
C TRP A 39 -10.71 33.47 -24.77
N ALA A 40 -11.85 33.86 -24.18
CA ALA A 40 -12.88 32.94 -23.73
C ALA A 40 -13.61 32.31 -24.93
N MET A 41 -13.90 33.08 -25.97
CA MET A 41 -14.44 32.56 -27.23
C MET A 41 -13.49 31.53 -27.85
N ARG A 42 -12.20 31.86 -27.99
CA ARG A 42 -11.18 30.95 -28.53
C ARG A 42 -11.13 29.63 -27.76
N PHE A 43 -11.17 29.69 -26.43
CA PHE A 43 -11.19 28.50 -25.59
C PHE A 43 -12.46 27.67 -25.79
N VAL A 44 -13.64 28.30 -25.78
CA VAL A 44 -14.93 27.60 -25.93
C VAL A 44 -15.04 26.92 -27.28
N ASP A 45 -14.60 27.57 -28.36
CA ASP A 45 -14.62 27.02 -29.71
C ASP A 45 -13.65 25.85 -29.85
N GLY A 46 -12.45 25.98 -29.29
CA GLY A 46 -11.47 24.89 -29.22
C GLY A 46 -11.98 23.69 -28.41
N TYR A 47 -12.63 23.94 -27.27
CA TYR A 47 -13.25 22.90 -26.46
C TYR A 47 -14.38 22.21 -27.22
N ARG A 48 -15.28 22.95 -27.87
CA ARG A 48 -16.41 22.39 -28.62
C ARG A 48 -15.95 21.53 -29.80
N SER A 49 -14.97 22.01 -30.56
CA SER A 49 -14.41 21.31 -31.73
C SER A 49 -13.51 20.12 -31.39
N SER A 50 -13.06 20.00 -30.13
CA SER A 50 -12.23 18.89 -29.69
C SER A 50 -13.00 17.57 -29.56
N SER A 51 -12.34 16.47 -29.92
CA SER A 51 -12.87 15.11 -29.77
C SER A 51 -13.11 14.74 -28.31
N ALA A 52 -13.97 13.73 -28.08
CA ALA A 52 -14.17 13.17 -26.74
C ALA A 52 -12.84 12.70 -26.12
N MET A 53 -11.98 12.04 -26.90
CA MET A 53 -10.67 11.58 -26.43
C MET A 53 -9.75 12.72 -25.96
N THR A 54 -9.75 13.87 -26.65
CA THR A 54 -9.00 15.06 -26.17
C THR A 54 -9.57 15.57 -24.86
N LYS A 55 -10.91 15.65 -24.74
CA LYS A 55 -11.58 16.10 -23.51
C LYS A 55 -11.29 15.17 -22.34
N THR A 56 -11.28 13.85 -22.56
CA THR A 56 -10.94 12.86 -21.54
C THR A 56 -9.48 12.95 -21.13
N ALA A 57 -8.54 13.07 -22.08
CA ALA A 57 -7.12 13.25 -21.76
C ALA A 57 -6.88 14.52 -20.92
N VAL A 58 -7.55 15.63 -21.25
CA VAL A 58 -7.49 16.86 -20.47
C VAL A 58 -8.07 16.68 -19.07
N ALA A 59 -9.21 16.00 -18.92
CA ALA A 59 -9.78 15.73 -17.60
C ALA A 59 -8.81 14.91 -16.71
N LEU A 60 -8.15 13.89 -17.27
CA LEU A 60 -7.17 13.09 -16.55
C LEU A 60 -5.93 13.91 -16.16
N MET A 61 -5.41 14.75 -17.06
CA MET A 61 -4.32 15.67 -16.74
C MET A 61 -4.71 16.67 -15.64
N LEU A 62 -5.94 17.17 -15.63
CA LEU A 62 -6.44 18.08 -14.59
C LEU A 62 -6.59 17.39 -13.23
N VAL A 63 -7.01 16.11 -13.20
CA VAL A 63 -7.06 15.32 -11.96
C VAL A 63 -5.65 15.15 -11.40
N SER A 64 -4.69 14.72 -12.22
CA SER A 64 -3.27 14.60 -11.81
C SER A 64 -2.71 15.96 -11.36
N ALA A 65 -3.01 17.04 -12.08
CA ALA A 65 -2.58 18.39 -11.71
C ALA A 65 -3.10 18.83 -10.34
N ALA A 66 -4.39 18.58 -10.07
CA ALA A 66 -5.01 18.93 -8.80
C ALA A 66 -4.40 18.14 -7.63
N VAL A 67 -4.12 16.84 -7.84
CA VAL A 67 -3.42 16.01 -6.87
C VAL A 67 -2.04 16.59 -6.56
N HIS A 68 -1.20 16.84 -7.56
CA HIS A 68 0.16 17.37 -7.32
C HIS A 68 0.14 18.74 -6.63
N LEU A 69 -0.73 19.66 -7.05
CA LEU A 69 -0.86 20.97 -6.40
C LEU A 69 -1.32 20.85 -4.93
N ALA A 70 -2.15 19.86 -4.62
CA ALA A 70 -2.63 19.61 -3.26
C ALA A 70 -1.59 18.92 -2.36
N LEU A 71 -0.67 18.15 -2.94
CA LEU A 71 0.45 17.54 -2.22
C LEU A 71 1.58 18.54 -1.93
N ALA A 72 1.78 19.54 -2.79
CA ALA A 72 2.87 20.50 -2.66
C ALA A 72 3.05 21.12 -1.26
N PRO A 73 1.99 21.55 -0.52
CA PRO A 73 2.13 22.09 0.84
C PRO A 73 2.78 21.12 1.84
N GLY A 74 2.51 19.82 1.71
CA GLY A 74 3.07 18.78 2.58
C GLY A 74 4.57 18.56 2.38
N HIS A 75 5.10 18.94 1.21
CA HIS A 75 6.51 18.74 0.84
C HIS A 75 7.29 20.06 0.72
N LEU A 76 6.79 21.18 1.27
CA LEU A 76 7.47 22.48 1.15
C LEU A 76 8.84 22.56 1.83
N SER A 77 9.10 21.69 2.82
CA SER A 77 10.40 21.55 3.47
C SER A 77 11.43 20.82 2.60
N GLU A 78 11.02 20.26 1.47
CA GLU A 78 11.83 19.43 0.60
C GLU A 78 11.85 20.00 -0.82
N PRO A 79 12.90 19.72 -1.62
CA PRO A 79 12.91 20.08 -3.04
C PRO A 79 11.71 19.49 -3.82
N ALA A 80 11.13 18.39 -3.32
CA ALA A 80 9.95 17.73 -3.88
C ALA A 80 8.71 18.65 -3.94
N GLY A 81 8.50 19.53 -2.95
CA GLY A 81 7.36 20.45 -2.95
C GLY A 81 7.34 21.38 -4.17
N ILE A 82 8.51 21.89 -4.59
CA ILE A 82 8.64 22.72 -5.80
C ILE A 82 8.33 21.89 -7.05
N LEU A 83 8.79 20.63 -7.11
CA LEU A 83 8.51 19.75 -8.23
C LEU A 83 7.01 19.48 -8.39
N PHE A 84 6.28 19.26 -7.29
CA PHE A 84 4.83 19.12 -7.30
C PHE A 84 4.11 20.38 -7.83
N VAL A 85 4.55 21.58 -7.43
CA VAL A 85 3.99 22.83 -7.96
C VAL A 85 4.25 22.98 -9.45
N VAL A 86 5.49 22.75 -9.88
CA VAL A 86 5.90 22.88 -11.29
C VAL A 86 5.14 21.87 -12.15
N ASP A 87 5.02 20.63 -11.69
CA ASP A 87 4.31 19.58 -12.41
C ASP A 87 2.81 19.88 -12.52
N GLY A 88 2.16 20.20 -11.40
CA GLY A 88 0.75 20.55 -11.37
C GLY A 88 0.41 21.77 -12.24
N ALA A 89 1.21 22.83 -12.17
CA ALA A 89 1.05 24.01 -13.02
C ALA A 89 1.28 23.68 -14.51
N GLY A 90 2.26 22.83 -14.82
CA GLY A 90 2.54 22.35 -16.17
C GLY A 90 1.35 21.62 -16.77
N LEU A 91 0.76 20.67 -16.02
CA LEU A 91 -0.41 19.90 -16.45
C LEU A 91 -1.66 20.78 -16.64
N VAL A 92 -1.88 21.80 -15.80
CA VAL A 92 -2.91 22.83 -16.03
C VAL A 92 -2.62 23.59 -17.33
N GLY A 93 -1.37 24.00 -17.54
CA GLY A 93 -0.94 24.69 -18.75
C GLY A 93 -1.18 23.88 -20.03
N PHE A 94 -0.84 22.60 -20.04
CA PHE A 94 -1.09 21.71 -21.19
C PHE A 94 -2.58 21.45 -21.40
N SER A 95 -3.36 21.35 -20.32
CA SER A 95 -4.82 21.22 -20.37
C SER A 95 -5.47 22.44 -21.01
N TRP A 96 -5.00 23.64 -20.68
CA TRP A 96 -5.42 24.87 -21.35
C TRP A 96 -4.98 24.90 -22.82
N ALA A 97 -3.69 24.62 -23.07
CA ALA A 97 -3.09 24.62 -24.40
C ALA A 97 -3.78 23.62 -25.36
N ALA A 98 -4.42 22.57 -24.82
CA ALA A 98 -5.17 21.58 -25.59
C ALA A 98 -6.34 22.16 -26.39
N PHE A 99 -6.94 23.25 -25.90
CA PHE A 99 -8.07 23.90 -26.55
C PHE A 99 -7.69 25.19 -27.29
N VAL A 100 -6.53 25.78 -26.99
CA VAL A 100 -6.15 27.06 -27.63
C VAL A 100 -4.99 26.94 -28.61
N THR A 101 -4.22 25.85 -28.60
CA THR A 101 -3.06 25.64 -29.48
C THR A 101 -3.13 24.31 -30.22
N THR A 102 -2.28 24.15 -31.23
CA THR A 102 -2.13 22.90 -32.00
C THR A 102 -0.90 22.08 -31.62
N TRP A 103 0.04 22.68 -30.87
CA TRP A 103 1.35 22.09 -30.56
C TRP A 103 1.43 21.38 -29.20
N TRP A 104 0.39 21.52 -28.35
CA TRP A 104 0.37 21.02 -26.96
C TRP A 104 0.72 19.54 -26.78
N ARG A 105 0.40 18.70 -27.77
CA ARG A 105 0.47 17.23 -27.64
C ARG A 105 1.87 16.70 -27.37
N ARG A 106 2.88 17.24 -28.05
CA ARG A 106 4.27 16.74 -27.90
C ARG A 106 4.84 17.12 -26.54
N PRO A 107 4.77 18.39 -26.10
CA PRO A 107 5.18 18.76 -24.75
C PRO A 107 4.41 18.00 -23.67
N ALA A 108 3.08 17.87 -23.79
CA ALA A 108 2.29 17.12 -22.81
C ALA A 108 2.72 15.64 -22.70
N ALA A 109 2.98 14.98 -23.82
CA ALA A 109 3.45 13.59 -23.81
C ALA A 109 4.84 13.45 -23.17
N LEU A 110 5.77 14.36 -23.46
CA LEU A 110 7.10 14.38 -22.85
C LEU A 110 6.99 14.63 -21.34
N TRP A 111 6.12 15.56 -20.93
CA TRP A 111 5.89 15.90 -19.54
C TRP A 111 5.34 14.73 -18.73
N LEU A 112 4.26 14.10 -19.21
CA LEU A 112 3.67 12.91 -18.58
C LEU A 112 4.68 11.75 -18.49
N THR A 113 5.51 11.56 -19.53
CA THR A 113 6.57 10.54 -19.50
C THR A 113 7.62 10.87 -18.44
N ALA A 114 8.08 12.12 -18.40
CA ALA A 114 9.07 12.57 -17.41
C ALA A 114 8.55 12.42 -15.98
N ASN A 115 7.27 12.73 -15.75
CA ASN A 115 6.64 12.61 -14.44
C ASN A 115 6.57 11.15 -13.96
N VAL A 116 6.10 10.24 -14.82
CA VAL A 116 6.06 8.80 -14.49
C VAL A 116 7.46 8.26 -14.18
N LEU A 117 8.47 8.65 -14.96
CA LEU A 117 9.86 8.22 -14.74
C LEU A 117 10.45 8.82 -13.46
N ALA A 118 10.17 10.09 -13.17
CA ALA A 118 10.62 10.75 -11.95
C ALA A 118 10.08 10.03 -10.71
N TYR A 119 8.80 9.67 -10.69
CA TYR A 119 8.21 8.90 -9.60
C TYR A 119 8.89 7.55 -9.39
N VAL A 120 9.15 6.81 -10.48
CA VAL A 120 9.89 5.53 -10.40
C VAL A 120 11.28 5.73 -9.78
N VAL A 121 11.98 6.78 -10.17
CA VAL A 121 13.30 7.11 -9.60
C VAL A 121 13.18 7.43 -8.11
N PHE A 122 12.19 8.23 -7.70
CA PHE A 122 11.97 8.58 -6.28
C PHE A 122 11.69 7.35 -5.42
N VAL A 123 10.81 6.45 -5.90
CA VAL A 123 10.46 5.20 -5.21
C VAL A 123 11.66 4.26 -5.13
N VAL A 124 12.41 4.06 -6.22
CA VAL A 124 13.58 3.18 -6.23
C VAL A 124 14.73 3.76 -5.39
N ALA A 125 14.88 5.08 -5.33
CA ALA A 125 15.87 5.76 -4.50
C ALA A 125 15.48 5.80 -3.00
N GLY A 126 14.26 5.39 -2.64
CA GLY A 126 13.76 5.44 -1.27
C GLY A 126 13.46 6.85 -0.78
N TRP A 127 13.27 7.81 -1.69
CA TRP A 127 12.89 9.20 -1.34
C TRP A 127 11.38 9.37 -1.17
N GLU A 128 10.59 8.44 -1.70
CA GLU A 128 9.14 8.42 -1.57
C GLU A 128 8.69 6.97 -1.38
N THR A 129 7.82 6.72 -0.40
CA THR A 129 7.20 5.41 -0.24
C THR A 129 6.01 5.32 -1.20
N PRO A 130 5.92 4.27 -2.03
CA PRO A 130 4.75 4.08 -2.87
C PRO A 130 3.51 3.96 -1.99
N ASP A 131 2.44 4.66 -2.35
CA ASP A 131 1.18 4.66 -1.62
C ASP A 131 -0.01 4.58 -2.60
N GLN A 132 -1.24 4.41 -2.11
CA GLN A 132 -2.41 4.29 -2.98
C GLN A 132 -2.62 5.52 -3.87
N LEU A 133 -2.37 6.74 -3.34
CA LEU A 133 -2.55 7.96 -4.12
C LEU A 133 -1.53 8.03 -5.26
N GLY A 134 -0.25 7.81 -4.96
CA GLY A 134 0.85 7.85 -5.92
C GLY A 134 0.63 6.85 -7.04
N ILE A 135 0.29 5.60 -6.71
CA ILE A 135 0.00 4.55 -7.68
C ILE A 135 -1.21 4.94 -8.56
N ALA A 136 -2.31 5.40 -7.96
CA ALA A 136 -3.50 5.82 -8.70
C ALA A 136 -3.20 7.02 -9.63
N CYS A 137 -2.42 8.00 -9.14
CA CYS A 137 -2.04 9.18 -9.91
C CYS A 137 -1.18 8.78 -11.13
N LYS A 138 -0.20 7.89 -10.95
CA LYS A 138 0.60 7.39 -12.08
C LYS A 138 -0.22 6.58 -13.07
N LEU A 139 -1.22 5.81 -12.62
CA LEU A 139 -2.15 5.13 -13.53
C LEU A 139 -2.96 6.14 -14.37
N VAL A 140 -3.48 7.21 -13.74
CA VAL A 140 -4.19 8.29 -14.43
C VAL A 140 -3.30 8.95 -15.49
N GLU A 141 -2.04 9.23 -15.16
CA GLU A 141 -1.06 9.82 -16.08
C GLU A 141 -0.71 8.89 -17.25
N LEU A 142 -0.55 7.59 -16.99
CA LEU A 142 -0.32 6.58 -18.03
C LEU A 142 -1.50 6.51 -19.01
N VAL A 143 -2.73 6.52 -18.50
CA VAL A 143 -3.93 6.55 -19.36
C VAL A 143 -4.01 7.84 -20.17
N ALA A 144 -3.72 8.99 -19.55
CA ALA A 144 -3.66 10.28 -20.23
C ALA A 144 -2.60 10.27 -21.35
N LEU A 145 -1.40 9.75 -21.06
CA LEU A 145 -0.30 9.62 -22.02
C LEU A 145 -0.70 8.73 -23.20
N ALA A 146 -1.31 7.58 -22.94
CA ALA A 146 -1.81 6.68 -24.00
C ALA A 146 -2.81 7.38 -24.93
N MET A 147 -3.73 8.18 -24.37
CA MET A 147 -4.68 8.97 -25.15
C MET A 147 -3.98 10.06 -25.99
N VAL A 148 -3.05 10.82 -25.40
CA VAL A 148 -2.28 11.86 -26.11
C VAL A 148 -1.46 11.26 -27.26
N LEU A 149 -0.82 10.12 -27.05
CA LEU A 149 -0.05 9.40 -28.07
C LEU A 149 -0.95 8.86 -29.19
N ARG A 150 -2.18 8.40 -28.88
CA ARG A 150 -3.17 7.98 -29.89
C ARG A 150 -3.74 9.12 -30.71
N LEU A 151 -3.93 10.30 -30.11
CA LEU A 151 -4.39 11.50 -30.84
C LEU A 151 -3.42 11.89 -31.96
N ALA A 152 -2.13 11.55 -31.83
CA ALA A 152 -1.07 11.95 -32.74
C ALA A 152 -0.84 10.97 -33.92
N ASN A 153 -1.81 10.69 -34.82
CA ASN A 153 -1.61 10.51 -36.28
C ASN A 153 -2.72 9.72 -36.98
N HIS A 154 -3.30 10.31 -38.04
CA HIS A 154 -3.96 9.57 -39.13
C HIS A 154 -3.24 9.65 -40.49
N ARG A 155 -2.27 10.56 -40.71
CA ARG A 155 -1.82 10.89 -42.08
C ARG A 155 -0.44 10.43 -42.55
N ARG A 156 0.48 9.96 -41.70
CA ARG A 156 1.78 9.39 -42.16
C ARG A 156 2.31 8.36 -41.16
N ARG A 157 2.04 7.07 -41.41
CA ARG A 157 2.48 5.93 -40.58
C ARG A 157 3.65 5.24 -41.30
N THR A 158 4.87 5.39 -40.81
CA THR A 158 5.98 4.48 -41.16
C THR A 158 6.03 3.36 -40.12
N TRP A 159 6.30 2.12 -40.56
CA TRP A 159 6.31 0.90 -39.73
C TRP A 159 7.11 1.03 -38.41
N PRO A 160 8.29 1.69 -38.36
CA PRO A 160 9.04 1.86 -37.10
C PRO A 160 8.30 2.66 -36.03
N ARG A 161 7.53 3.69 -36.43
CA ARG A 161 6.76 4.55 -35.51
C ARG A 161 5.52 3.86 -34.96
N LEU A 162 5.03 2.82 -35.65
CA LEU A 162 3.95 1.97 -35.19
C LEU A 162 4.45 1.04 -34.09
N VAL A 163 5.54 0.32 -34.36
CA VAL A 163 6.15 -0.65 -33.42
C VAL A 163 6.62 0.06 -32.15
N TRP A 164 7.30 1.20 -32.28
CA TRP A 164 7.71 2.00 -31.12
C TRP A 164 6.55 2.37 -30.19
N ARG A 165 5.40 2.78 -30.75
CA ARG A 165 4.22 3.14 -29.94
C ARG A 165 3.54 1.94 -29.32
N SER A 166 3.54 0.79 -30.01
CA SER A 166 3.01 -0.46 -29.50
C SER A 166 3.90 -1.09 -28.42
N VAL A 167 5.18 -0.72 -28.34
CA VAL A 167 6.14 -1.25 -27.35
C VAL A 167 6.40 -0.27 -26.21
N ALA A 168 6.48 1.03 -26.47
CA ALA A 168 6.84 2.04 -25.46
C ALA A 168 5.80 2.14 -24.33
N MET A 169 4.50 2.05 -24.64
CA MET A 169 3.46 2.13 -23.62
C MET A 169 3.44 0.88 -22.71
N PRO A 170 3.44 -0.37 -23.23
CA PRO A 170 3.60 -1.54 -22.38
C PRO A 170 4.92 -1.54 -21.60
N LEU A 171 6.03 -1.14 -22.22
CA LEU A 171 7.32 -1.06 -21.54
C LEU A 171 7.27 -0.07 -20.38
N LEU A 172 6.67 1.11 -20.56
CA LEU A 172 6.52 2.08 -19.49
C LEU A 172 5.65 1.54 -18.35
N ILE A 173 4.54 0.87 -18.65
CA ILE A 173 3.70 0.20 -17.63
C ILE A 173 4.51 -0.84 -16.85
N VAL A 174 5.29 -1.68 -17.54
CA VAL A 174 6.14 -2.70 -16.91
C VAL A 174 7.20 -2.05 -16.03
N VAL A 175 7.90 -1.02 -16.52
CA VAL A 175 8.93 -0.30 -15.77
C VAL A 175 8.34 0.38 -14.54
N THR A 176 7.18 1.04 -14.66
CA THR A 176 6.50 1.67 -13.52
C THR A 176 6.09 0.65 -12.48
N THR A 177 5.47 -0.45 -12.91
CA THR A 177 5.03 -1.52 -12.01
C THR A 177 6.23 -2.18 -11.31
N ALA A 178 7.27 -2.53 -12.07
CA ALA A 178 8.49 -3.13 -11.52
C ALA A 178 9.22 -2.18 -10.56
N GLY A 179 9.27 -0.88 -10.89
CA GLY A 179 9.87 0.14 -10.02
C GLY A 179 9.18 0.25 -8.66
N ILE A 180 7.84 0.23 -8.64
CA ILE A 180 7.05 0.23 -7.40
C ILE A 180 7.37 -1.00 -6.55
N TRP A 181 7.41 -2.18 -7.16
CA TRP A 181 7.78 -3.42 -6.47
C TRP A 181 9.22 -3.38 -5.94
N ILE A 182 10.18 -2.96 -6.76
CA ILE A 182 11.60 -2.86 -6.35
C ILE A 182 11.73 -1.89 -5.18
N GLY A 183 11.10 -0.72 -5.23
CA GLY A 183 11.14 0.26 -4.14
C GLY A 183 10.55 -0.30 -2.85
N GLY A 184 9.35 -0.90 -2.91
CA GLY A 184 8.71 -1.50 -1.74
C GLY A 184 9.47 -2.68 -1.14
N LEU A 185 10.14 -3.49 -1.97
CA LEU A 185 10.97 -4.61 -1.50
C LEU A 185 12.34 -4.16 -0.99
N ALA A 186 12.91 -3.10 -1.57
CA ALA A 186 14.22 -2.57 -1.17
C ALA A 186 14.15 -1.70 0.09
N HIS A 187 13.01 -1.04 0.32
CA HIS A 187 12.78 -0.15 1.46
C HIS A 187 11.43 -0.49 2.10
N PRO A 188 11.34 -1.59 2.89
CA PRO A 188 10.13 -1.88 3.65
C PRO A 188 9.84 -0.69 4.58
N ASP A 189 8.60 -0.19 4.55
CA ASP A 189 8.19 0.88 5.44
C ASP A 189 8.21 0.39 6.90
N ALA A 190 8.52 1.29 7.82
CA ALA A 190 8.73 0.95 9.23
C ALA A 190 7.48 0.36 9.91
N LEU A 191 6.31 0.51 9.29
CA LEU A 191 5.06 -0.06 9.75
C LEU A 191 4.81 -1.45 9.17
N HIS A 192 5.55 -1.95 8.20
CA HIS A 192 5.29 -3.30 7.68
C HIS A 192 6.33 -4.26 8.22
N ALA A 193 5.88 -5.18 9.07
CA ALA A 193 6.73 -6.25 9.59
C ALA A 193 7.21 -7.15 8.45
N HIS A 194 6.31 -7.44 7.49
CA HIS A 194 6.56 -8.26 6.31
C HIS A 194 5.45 -8.06 5.27
N ALA A 195 5.56 -8.74 4.13
CA ALA A 195 4.59 -8.66 3.06
C ALA A 195 3.17 -8.95 3.58
N GLY A 196 2.31 -7.93 3.51
CA GLY A 196 0.92 -8.02 3.95
C GLY A 196 0.70 -7.95 5.46
N ALA A 197 1.69 -7.57 6.28
CA ALA A 197 1.51 -7.37 7.72
C ALA A 197 1.87 -5.95 8.13
N VAL A 198 0.93 -5.24 8.77
CA VAL A 198 1.08 -3.86 9.26
C VAL A 198 1.17 -3.85 10.79
N LEU A 199 2.09 -3.08 11.35
CA LEU A 199 2.36 -2.89 12.76
C LEU A 199 1.48 -1.78 13.33
N GLN A 200 1.12 -1.91 14.60
CA GLN A 200 0.48 -0.86 15.37
C GLN A 200 1.39 0.37 15.44
N PRO A 201 0.92 1.58 15.08
CA PRO A 201 1.71 2.79 15.26
C PRO A 201 1.96 3.06 16.75
N VAL A 202 3.23 3.10 17.15
CA VAL A 202 3.69 3.35 18.52
C VAL A 202 4.86 4.34 18.53
N ALA A 203 5.22 4.85 19.70
CA ALA A 203 6.39 5.72 19.84
C ALA A 203 7.69 4.98 19.45
N SER A 204 8.69 5.68 18.93
CA SER A 204 9.95 5.08 18.46
C SER A 204 10.87 4.57 19.58
N THR A 205 10.60 4.94 20.84
CA THR A 205 11.43 4.56 22.00
C THR A 205 10.56 4.11 23.16
N ALA A 206 10.95 3.00 23.80
CA ALA A 206 10.22 2.46 24.95
C ALA A 206 10.63 3.17 26.24
N THR A 207 9.63 3.52 27.05
CA THR A 207 9.84 4.02 28.41
C THR A 207 10.31 2.90 29.36
N PRO A 208 10.94 3.22 30.50
CA PRO A 208 11.29 2.21 31.51
C PRO A 208 10.08 1.42 32.03
N ALA A 209 8.92 2.07 32.14
CA ALA A 209 7.68 1.40 32.54
C ALA A 209 7.23 0.38 31.48
N GLN A 210 7.32 0.74 30.19
CA GLN A 210 7.03 -0.17 29.09
C GLN A 210 8.02 -1.34 29.01
N GLN A 211 9.32 -1.09 29.26
CA GLN A 211 10.31 -2.17 29.35
C GLN A 211 9.97 -3.16 30.46
N ALA A 212 9.62 -2.66 31.66
CA ALA A 212 9.22 -3.49 32.78
C ALA A 212 7.92 -4.28 32.50
N ALA A 213 6.94 -3.63 31.88
CA ALA A 213 5.67 -4.27 31.52
C ALA A 213 5.85 -5.34 30.43
N ALA A 214 6.68 -5.09 29.41
CA ALA A 214 7.05 -6.08 28.40
C ALA A 214 7.78 -7.28 29.03
N ALA A 215 8.76 -7.04 29.89
CA ALA A 215 9.46 -8.11 30.60
C ALA A 215 8.51 -8.97 31.45
N ARG A 216 7.54 -8.33 32.13
CA ARG A 216 6.51 -9.02 32.90
C ARG A 216 5.57 -9.84 32.01
N LEU A 217 5.10 -9.28 30.90
CA LEU A 217 4.25 -9.99 29.94
C LEU A 217 4.94 -11.27 29.43
N LEU A 218 6.24 -11.18 29.09
CA LEU A 218 7.02 -12.35 28.66
C LEU A 218 7.13 -13.40 29.77
N ALA A 219 7.44 -12.98 31.00
CA ALA A 219 7.58 -13.88 32.15
C ALA A 219 6.25 -14.57 32.48
N ASP A 220 5.16 -13.81 32.55
CA ASP A 220 3.82 -14.31 32.86
C ASP A 220 3.32 -15.28 31.77
N THR A 221 3.56 -14.94 30.49
CA THR A 221 3.26 -15.84 29.36
C THR A 221 4.06 -17.13 29.44
N ARG A 222 5.38 -17.05 29.67
CA ARG A 222 6.24 -18.24 29.79
C ARG A 222 5.79 -19.15 30.91
N ALA A 223 5.44 -18.59 32.07
CA ALA A 223 4.98 -19.34 33.22
C ALA A 223 3.63 -20.01 32.95
N SER A 224 2.66 -19.29 32.36
CA SER A 224 1.31 -19.79 32.15
C SER A 224 1.26 -20.94 31.14
N ILE A 225 2.03 -20.85 30.06
CA ILE A 225 1.99 -21.84 28.96
C ILE A 225 2.90 -23.04 29.20
N ALA A 226 3.75 -23.02 30.23
CA ALA A 226 4.68 -24.13 30.53
C ALA A 226 3.98 -25.48 30.69
N ARG A 227 2.71 -25.48 31.15
CA ARG A 227 1.87 -26.68 31.27
C ARG A 227 1.50 -27.33 29.93
N TYR A 228 1.66 -26.61 28.82
CA TYR A 228 1.35 -27.05 27.47
C TYR A 228 2.57 -27.47 26.67
N ARG A 229 3.72 -27.72 27.33
CA ARG A 229 4.90 -28.28 26.64
C ARG A 229 4.58 -29.59 25.92
N ASP A 230 3.70 -30.40 26.50
CA ASP A 230 3.08 -31.52 25.81
C ASP A 230 1.88 -31.02 24.97
N PRO A 231 1.89 -31.19 23.64
CA PRO A 231 0.77 -30.82 22.78
C PRO A 231 -0.55 -31.51 23.18
N GLN A 232 -0.51 -32.71 23.76
CA GLN A 232 -1.74 -33.38 24.22
C GLN A 232 -2.40 -32.62 25.38
N ALA A 233 -1.61 -32.04 26.29
CA ALA A 233 -2.14 -31.20 27.36
C ALA A 233 -2.83 -29.94 26.80
N ALA A 234 -2.33 -29.37 25.70
CA ALA A 234 -2.99 -28.27 25.01
C ALA A 234 -4.31 -28.71 24.38
N ILE A 235 -4.33 -29.85 23.69
CA ILE A 235 -5.54 -30.39 23.07
C ILE A 235 -6.63 -30.67 24.11
N VAL A 236 -6.27 -31.31 25.23
CA VAL A 236 -7.18 -31.55 26.36
C VAL A 236 -7.71 -30.26 26.95
N ALA A 237 -6.89 -29.20 26.99
CA ALA A 237 -7.31 -27.86 27.45
C ALA A 237 -8.14 -27.07 26.41
N GLY A 238 -8.51 -27.70 25.29
CA GLY A 238 -9.39 -27.11 24.27
C GLY A 238 -8.68 -26.35 23.16
N PHE A 239 -7.34 -26.39 23.10
CA PHE A 239 -6.60 -25.86 21.96
C PHE A 239 -6.72 -26.81 20.77
N LYS A 240 -7.08 -26.28 19.60
CA LYS A 240 -7.28 -27.02 18.36
C LYS A 240 -6.11 -26.71 17.43
N PRO A 241 -5.41 -27.71 16.89
CA PRO A 241 -4.40 -27.45 15.86
C PRO A 241 -5.09 -26.79 14.65
N GLY A 242 -4.49 -25.72 14.13
CA GLY A 242 -4.90 -25.12 12.86
C GLY A 242 -4.80 -26.12 11.70
N PRO A 243 -5.34 -25.78 10.52
CA PRO A 243 -5.24 -26.64 9.34
C PRO A 243 -3.76 -26.99 9.06
N VAL A 244 -3.42 -28.26 9.22
CA VAL A 244 -2.05 -28.75 9.07
C VAL A 244 -1.76 -28.88 7.57
N SER A 245 -1.09 -27.90 6.99
CA SER A 245 -0.36 -28.14 5.74
C SER A 245 1.05 -28.63 6.09
N ASP A 246 1.59 -29.60 5.36
CA ASP A 246 2.97 -30.08 5.56
C ASP A 246 4.02 -28.99 5.29
N ALA A 247 3.61 -27.88 4.66
CA ALA A 247 4.45 -26.72 4.38
C ALA A 247 4.59 -25.77 5.59
N GLU A 248 3.67 -25.81 6.55
CA GLU A 248 3.64 -24.88 7.68
C GLU A 248 4.43 -25.44 8.87
N LYS A 249 5.59 -24.82 9.12
CA LYS A 249 6.57 -25.30 10.10
C LYS A 249 6.34 -24.77 11.52
N LEU A 250 5.55 -23.71 11.63
CA LEU A 250 4.99 -23.21 12.88
C LEU A 250 3.51 -23.56 12.90
N LEU A 251 3.05 -24.14 13.99
CA LEU A 251 1.66 -24.55 14.15
C LEU A 251 1.04 -23.71 15.26
N HIS A 252 -0.02 -23.00 14.90
CA HIS A 252 -0.87 -22.29 15.84
C HIS A 252 -1.98 -23.22 16.30
N PHE A 253 -1.96 -23.53 17.59
CA PHE A 253 -3.02 -24.27 18.25
C PHE A 253 -3.95 -23.25 18.87
N GLU A 254 -5.14 -23.07 18.30
CA GLU A 254 -6.09 -22.02 18.67
C GLU A 254 -7.10 -22.48 19.73
N ASN A 255 -7.49 -21.60 20.64
CA ASN A 255 -8.53 -21.88 21.62
C ASN A 255 -9.70 -20.89 21.47
N PRO A 256 -10.81 -21.30 20.82
CA PRO A 256 -11.98 -20.45 20.64
C PRO A 256 -12.60 -19.96 21.95
N ALA A 257 -12.44 -20.70 23.06
CA ALA A 257 -12.96 -20.27 24.37
C ALA A 257 -12.23 -19.01 24.89
N ASN A 258 -11.04 -18.72 24.36
CA ASN A 258 -10.24 -17.56 24.74
C ASN A 258 -10.48 -16.34 23.83
N ALA A 259 -11.33 -16.41 22.79
CA ALA A 259 -11.49 -15.33 21.80
C ALA A 259 -11.82 -13.93 22.37
N GLY A 260 -12.41 -13.86 23.57
CA GLY A 260 -12.72 -12.60 24.25
C GLY A 260 -11.67 -12.09 25.24
N ALA A 261 -10.59 -12.84 25.49
CA ALA A 261 -9.56 -12.45 26.46
C ALA A 261 -8.56 -11.48 25.82
N ILE A 262 -8.44 -10.25 26.34
CA ILE A 262 -7.52 -9.26 25.78
C ILE A 262 -6.19 -9.31 26.52
N LEU A 263 -5.14 -9.75 25.83
CA LEU A 263 -3.76 -9.82 26.33
C LEU A 263 -3.66 -10.42 27.76
N ASP A 264 -4.34 -11.54 27.97
CA ASP A 264 -4.36 -12.26 29.25
C ASP A 264 -3.43 -13.47 29.18
N PRO A 265 -2.27 -13.45 29.89
CA PRO A 265 -1.31 -14.55 29.84
C PRO A 265 -1.88 -15.91 30.22
N MET A 266 -2.95 -15.97 31.01
CA MET A 266 -3.56 -17.24 31.42
C MET A 266 -4.50 -17.82 30.36
N ARG A 267 -4.93 -17.00 29.40
CA ARG A 267 -5.89 -17.34 28.34
C ARG A 267 -5.41 -16.83 26.96
N PRO A 268 -4.26 -17.30 26.45
CA PRO A 268 -3.82 -16.95 25.10
C PRO A 268 -4.79 -17.51 24.06
N GLN A 269 -4.99 -16.77 22.96
CA GLN A 269 -5.85 -17.21 21.86
C GLN A 269 -5.22 -18.36 21.09
N ALA A 270 -3.88 -18.37 20.95
CA ALA A 270 -3.18 -19.52 20.40
C ALA A 270 -1.85 -19.82 21.12
N LEU A 271 -1.47 -21.09 21.08
CA LEU A 271 -0.13 -21.56 21.41
C LEU A 271 0.64 -21.82 20.12
N VAL A 272 1.92 -21.49 20.10
CA VAL A 272 2.76 -21.64 18.92
C VAL A 272 3.76 -22.77 19.13
N TYR A 273 3.69 -23.80 18.28
CA TYR A 273 4.60 -24.93 18.27
C TYR A 273 5.48 -24.91 17.03
N ALA A 274 6.78 -25.14 17.20
CA ALA A 274 7.68 -25.46 16.09
C ALA A 274 7.69 -26.97 15.85
N ARG A 275 7.69 -27.38 14.58
CA ARG A 275 7.98 -28.77 14.21
C ARG A 275 9.50 -28.99 14.19
N THR A 276 9.97 -29.88 15.06
CA THR A 276 11.38 -30.28 15.17
C THR A 276 11.56 -31.74 14.76
N THR A 277 12.79 -32.23 14.68
CA THR A 277 13.09 -33.65 14.41
C THR A 277 12.63 -34.59 15.53
N HIS A 278 12.43 -34.05 16.74
CA HIS A 278 11.97 -34.78 17.93
C HIS A 278 10.47 -34.61 18.23
N GLY A 279 9.74 -33.83 17.43
CA GLY A 279 8.30 -33.62 17.58
C GLY A 279 7.92 -32.15 17.63
N LEU A 280 6.78 -31.83 18.25
CA LEU A 280 6.34 -30.46 18.42
C LEU A 280 6.96 -29.84 19.67
N MET A 281 7.62 -28.70 19.50
CA MET A 281 8.21 -27.92 20.59
C MET A 281 7.40 -26.65 20.81
N LEU A 282 6.94 -26.40 22.04
CA LEU A 282 6.28 -25.14 22.39
C LEU A 282 7.30 -24.00 22.38
N ILE A 283 7.06 -22.99 21.54
CA ILE A 283 7.99 -21.85 21.36
C ILE A 283 7.39 -20.49 21.69
N GLY A 284 6.07 -20.40 21.87
CA GLY A 284 5.43 -19.14 22.22
C GLY A 284 3.92 -19.21 22.37
N ALA A 285 3.32 -18.04 22.50
CA ALA A 285 1.89 -17.83 22.45
C ALA A 285 1.57 -16.64 21.53
N MET A 286 0.33 -16.61 21.02
CA MET A 286 -0.20 -15.51 20.24
C MET A 286 -1.46 -14.99 20.91
N TYR A 287 -1.50 -13.68 21.12
CA TYR A 287 -2.68 -12.96 21.55
C TYR A 287 -3.34 -12.33 20.35
N GLN A 288 -4.67 -12.38 20.27
CA GLN A 288 -5.41 -11.88 19.13
C GLN A 288 -6.61 -11.06 19.57
N MET A 289 -6.82 -9.94 18.89
CA MET A 289 -7.95 -9.06 19.13
C MET A 289 -9.26 -9.64 18.56
N PRO A 290 -10.44 -9.28 19.08
CA PRO A 290 -11.70 -9.90 18.66
C PRO A 290 -12.13 -9.57 17.23
N ARG A 291 -11.65 -8.46 16.66
CA ARG A 291 -12.07 -7.95 15.36
C ARG A 291 -10.90 -7.25 14.63
N PRO A 292 -10.89 -7.24 13.28
CA PRO A 292 -9.98 -6.41 12.49
C PRO A 292 -10.02 -4.94 12.90
N ASP A 293 -8.90 -4.24 12.70
CA ASP A 293 -8.71 -2.80 12.96
C ASP A 293 -8.94 -2.35 14.42
N LEU A 294 -9.16 -3.29 15.34
CA LEU A 294 -9.21 -3.04 16.77
C LEU A 294 -7.86 -3.38 17.40
N TRP A 295 -6.97 -2.39 17.45
CA TRP A 295 -5.64 -2.53 18.01
C TRP A 295 -5.64 -2.90 19.50
N GLY A 296 -4.63 -3.68 19.89
CA GLY A 296 -4.49 -4.17 21.25
C GLY A 296 -3.90 -3.13 22.21
N PRO A 297 -3.94 -3.41 23.53
CA PRO A 297 -3.27 -2.58 24.50
C PRO A 297 -1.76 -2.60 24.25
N ASP A 298 -1.09 -1.48 24.49
CA ASP A 298 0.33 -1.29 24.22
C ASP A 298 1.18 -1.24 25.52
N PRO A 299 1.37 -2.37 26.22
CA PRO A 299 2.14 -2.37 27.46
C PRO A 299 3.63 -2.18 27.23
N GLY A 300 4.16 -2.56 26.06
CA GLY A 300 5.59 -2.55 25.76
C GLY A 300 6.04 -1.39 24.87
N GLY A 301 5.12 -0.57 24.36
CA GLY A 301 5.48 0.44 23.37
C GLY A 301 6.06 -0.20 22.11
N PRO A 302 7.15 0.35 21.55
CA PRO A 302 7.84 -0.24 20.40
C PRO A 302 8.43 -1.63 20.63
N LEU A 303 8.42 -2.14 21.88
CA LEU A 303 8.85 -3.51 22.15
C LEU A 303 7.78 -4.54 21.81
N THR A 304 6.49 -4.23 21.96
CA THR A 304 5.39 -5.18 21.72
C THR A 304 4.78 -4.95 20.35
N GLN A 305 5.12 -5.81 19.39
CA GLN A 305 4.72 -5.63 18.00
C GLN A 305 3.36 -6.25 17.71
N TRP A 306 2.30 -5.54 18.11
CA TRP A 306 0.97 -5.82 17.53
C TRP A 306 1.05 -5.61 16.03
N HIS A 307 0.57 -6.60 15.27
CA HIS A 307 0.48 -6.52 13.82
C HIS A 307 -0.84 -7.11 13.33
N GLN A 308 -1.32 -6.64 12.18
CA GLN A 308 -2.45 -7.24 11.48
C GLN A 308 -2.04 -7.61 10.07
N HIS A 309 -2.46 -8.79 9.62
CA HIS A 309 -2.32 -9.15 8.22
C HIS A 309 -3.47 -8.58 7.40
N GLU A 310 -3.14 -7.96 6.29
CA GLU A 310 -4.06 -7.34 5.36
C GLU A 310 -3.81 -7.84 3.94
N GLY A 311 -4.82 -7.70 3.09
CA GLY A 311 -4.66 -8.06 1.68
C GLY A 311 -4.52 -9.58 1.47
N ILE A 312 -5.05 -10.41 2.38
CA ILE A 312 -5.07 -11.86 2.18
C ILE A 312 -6.18 -12.20 1.19
N CYS A 313 -5.85 -12.88 0.10
CA CYS A 313 -6.85 -13.38 -0.86
C CYS A 313 -7.32 -14.78 -0.45
N ILE A 314 -8.63 -14.97 -0.29
CA ILE A 314 -9.24 -16.27 -0.01
C ILE A 314 -10.20 -16.65 -1.13
N THR A 315 -10.09 -17.87 -1.66
CA THR A 315 -11.04 -18.44 -2.63
C THR A 315 -11.99 -19.43 -1.94
N PRO A 316 -13.22 -19.62 -2.45
CA PRO A 316 -14.15 -20.63 -1.92
C PRO A 316 -13.70 -22.09 -2.14
N PHE A 317 -12.66 -22.35 -2.93
CA PHE A 317 -12.15 -23.71 -3.22
C PHE A 317 -10.83 -24.04 -2.50
N GLY A 318 -10.33 -23.16 -1.63
CA GLY A 318 -9.13 -23.40 -0.83
C GLY A 318 -8.29 -22.14 -0.61
N PHE A 319 -7.43 -22.20 0.39
CA PHE A 319 -6.43 -21.19 0.70
C PHE A 319 -5.31 -21.20 -0.35
N GLU A 320 -5.51 -20.55 -1.48
CA GLU A 320 -4.36 -19.97 -2.18
C GLU A 320 -4.00 -18.69 -1.43
N LEU A 321 -3.08 -18.79 -0.46
CA LEU A 321 -2.46 -17.63 0.19
C LEU A 321 -1.72 -16.82 -0.88
N SER A 322 -2.46 -15.98 -1.58
CA SER A 322 -1.94 -14.96 -2.48
C SER A 322 -2.17 -13.62 -1.81
N PHE A 323 -1.15 -12.78 -1.77
CA PHE A 323 -1.33 -11.40 -1.34
C PHE A 323 -2.03 -10.63 -2.45
N ALA A 324 -2.86 -9.66 -2.06
CA ALA A 324 -3.47 -8.72 -2.98
C ALA A 324 -2.38 -8.09 -3.85
N THR A 325 -2.68 -7.88 -5.12
CA THR A 325 -1.81 -7.11 -6.01
C THR A 325 -1.60 -5.70 -5.44
N PRO A 326 -0.58 -4.95 -5.89
CA PRO A 326 -0.36 -3.55 -5.46
C PRO A 326 -1.53 -2.61 -5.74
N PHE A 327 -2.52 -3.04 -6.52
CA PHE A 327 -3.76 -2.32 -6.81
C PHE A 327 -4.92 -2.73 -5.89
N TRP A 328 -4.63 -3.40 -4.77
CA TRP A 328 -5.62 -3.92 -3.84
C TRP A 328 -6.67 -4.81 -4.53
N SER A 329 -6.20 -5.69 -5.42
CA SER A 329 -7.06 -6.63 -6.13
C SER A 329 -6.56 -8.06 -5.96
N CYS A 330 -7.51 -8.98 -5.69
CA CYS A 330 -7.27 -10.41 -5.65
C CYS A 330 -7.53 -11.07 -7.02
N PRO A 331 -7.03 -12.31 -7.24
CA PRO A 331 -7.44 -13.12 -8.37
C PRO A 331 -8.97 -13.20 -8.50
N VAL A 332 -9.46 -13.33 -9.73
CA VAL A 332 -10.91 -13.38 -10.00
C VAL A 332 -11.56 -14.52 -9.21
N GLY A 333 -12.58 -14.21 -8.41
CA GLY A 333 -13.28 -15.17 -7.56
C GLY A 333 -12.73 -15.30 -6.14
N ALA A 334 -11.64 -14.59 -5.80
CA ALA A 334 -11.15 -14.44 -4.44
C ALA A 334 -11.66 -13.15 -3.79
N ILE A 335 -11.79 -13.17 -2.46
CA ILE A 335 -12.11 -12.00 -1.63
C ILE A 335 -10.89 -11.58 -0.82
N ILE A 336 -10.74 -10.28 -0.59
CA ILE A 336 -9.72 -9.72 0.30
C ILE A 336 -10.21 -9.82 1.74
N VAL A 337 -9.38 -10.32 2.63
CA VAL A 337 -9.63 -10.31 4.07
C VAL A 337 -8.46 -9.70 4.84
N THR A 338 -8.81 -9.13 6.00
CA THR A 338 -7.88 -8.63 7.01
C THR A 338 -8.06 -9.46 8.27
N THR A 339 -6.96 -9.91 8.86
CA THR A 339 -6.98 -10.63 10.14
C THR A 339 -7.11 -9.65 11.30
N PRO A 340 -7.76 -10.01 12.41
CA PRO A 340 -7.65 -9.25 13.65
C PRO A 340 -6.19 -9.06 14.09
N PRO A 341 -5.82 -7.89 14.65
CA PRO A 341 -4.49 -7.65 15.19
C PRO A 341 -4.05 -8.74 16.17
N MET A 342 -2.79 -9.14 16.07
CA MET A 342 -2.17 -10.16 16.87
C MET A 342 -0.80 -9.74 17.41
N LEU A 343 -0.43 -10.29 18.57
CA LEU A 343 0.85 -10.08 19.22
C LEU A 343 1.43 -11.45 19.58
N HIS A 344 2.60 -11.75 19.04
CA HIS A 344 3.35 -12.96 19.39
C HIS A 344 4.25 -12.70 20.58
N VAL A 345 4.36 -13.70 21.44
CA VAL A 345 5.28 -13.73 22.57
C VAL A 345 6.10 -15.01 22.49
N TRP A 346 7.33 -14.87 22.00
CA TRP A 346 8.30 -15.94 21.85
C TRP A 346 8.99 -16.22 23.19
N ILE A 347 8.86 -17.45 23.69
CA ILE A 347 9.52 -17.89 24.92
C ILE A 347 10.92 -18.45 24.67
N VAL A 348 11.27 -18.63 23.40
CA VAL A 348 12.63 -18.92 22.93
C VAL A 348 13.39 -17.63 22.64
N ASP A 349 14.72 -17.72 22.59
CA ASP A 349 15.55 -16.60 22.14
C ASP A 349 15.33 -16.39 20.63
N ASN A 350 14.66 -15.29 20.28
CA ASN A 350 14.36 -14.91 18.90
C ASN A 350 15.47 -14.05 18.26
N GLY A 351 16.69 -14.13 18.79
CA GLY A 351 17.84 -13.45 18.24
C GLY A 351 17.69 -11.93 18.26
N LYS A 352 17.95 -11.30 17.11
CA LYS A 352 17.97 -9.83 17.01
C LYS A 352 16.58 -9.21 16.97
N GLU A 353 15.57 -9.96 16.57
CA GLU A 353 14.19 -9.48 16.44
C GLU A 353 13.52 -9.37 17.83
N GLY A 354 13.95 -10.19 18.78
CA GLY A 354 13.50 -10.14 20.17
C GLY A 354 12.18 -10.87 20.43
N PRO A 355 11.76 -10.95 21.71
CA PRO A 355 10.72 -11.87 22.17
C PRO A 355 9.29 -11.51 21.75
N PHE A 356 9.10 -10.34 21.15
CA PHE A 356 7.80 -9.81 20.75
C PHE A 356 7.74 -9.45 19.26
N ALA A 357 8.73 -9.88 18.49
CA ALA A 357 8.74 -9.66 17.05
C ALA A 357 7.51 -10.29 16.39
N ALA A 358 7.00 -9.67 15.34
CA ALA A 358 5.90 -10.23 14.55
C ALA A 358 6.25 -11.62 14.01
N ASP A 359 7.49 -11.81 13.57
CA ASP A 359 8.00 -13.07 13.03
C ASP A 359 9.06 -13.73 13.92
N LEU A 360 9.20 -15.05 13.74
CA LEU A 360 10.34 -15.81 14.27
C LEU A 360 11.55 -15.63 13.33
N ASP A 361 12.72 -15.33 13.88
CA ASP A 361 13.97 -15.16 13.13
C ASP A 361 14.22 -16.41 12.25
N PRO A 362 14.37 -16.27 10.92
CA PRO A 362 14.55 -17.40 10.01
C PRO A 362 15.76 -18.30 10.32
N LYS A 363 16.77 -17.79 11.02
CA LYS A 363 17.90 -18.60 11.53
C LYS A 363 17.46 -19.43 12.73
N VAL A 364 16.72 -18.82 13.67
CA VAL A 364 16.18 -19.52 14.84
C VAL A 364 15.21 -20.61 14.39
N GLN A 365 14.32 -20.32 13.45
CA GLN A 365 13.41 -21.31 12.87
C GLN A 365 14.17 -22.50 12.26
N ARG A 366 15.19 -22.26 11.43
CA ARG A 366 16.03 -23.31 10.84
C ARG A 366 16.82 -24.13 11.86
N LEU A 367 17.18 -23.53 12.99
CA LEU A 367 17.84 -24.24 14.09
C LEU A 367 16.84 -25.17 14.81
N LEU A 368 15.64 -24.67 15.11
CA LEU A 368 14.56 -25.47 15.72
C LEU A 368 14.15 -26.65 14.84
N GLU A 369 14.13 -26.47 13.53
CA GLU A 369 13.84 -27.55 12.57
C GLU A 369 14.88 -28.67 12.57
N ARG A 370 16.12 -28.38 12.99
CA ARG A 370 17.24 -29.35 13.02
C ARG A 370 17.48 -29.96 14.39
N SER A 371 16.98 -29.32 15.45
CA SER A 371 16.85 -29.92 16.78
C SER A 371 15.71 -30.91 16.83
#